data_AF-M1WJJ9-F1
#
_entry.id   AF-M1WJJ9-F1
#
_cell.length_a   1.000
_cell.length_b   1.000
_cell.length_c   1.000
_cell.angle_alpha   90.00
_cell.angle_beta   90.00
_cell.angle_gamma   90.00
#
_symmetry.space_group_name_H-M   'P 1'
#
loop_
_entity.id
_entity.type
_entity.pdbx_description
1 polymer ?
#
loop_
_entity_poly.entity_id
_entity_poly.type
_entity_poly.pdbx_seq_one_letter_code
_entity_poly.pdbx_strand_id
1 'polypeptide(L)' 'MLERIKHFEDKIHYELDSWDHDEALKSDEKVTVTDTRSAAAYVKGYIPGALTLPHRDMNNKTNAELNRDTVYITNCDE' A
#
# COMPACT_ATOMS: atom_id res chain seq x y z
N MET A 1 3.06 -18.34 25.42
CA MET A 1 4.30 -17.95 24.67
C MET A 1 4.06 -18.01 23.17
N LEU A 2 3.53 -19.13 22.64
CA LEU A 2 3.19 -19.27 21.21
C LEU A 2 2.21 -18.22 20.68
N GLU A 3 1.20 -17.84 21.46
CA GLU A 3 0.22 -16.81 21.05
C GLU A 3 0.85 -15.44 20.81
N ARG A 4 1.87 -15.06 21.59
CA ARG A 4 2.56 -13.78 21.42
C ARG A 4 3.41 -13.78 20.15
N ILE A 5 4.05 -14.90 19.84
CA ILE A 5 4.83 -15.07 18.61
C ILE A 5 3.91 -14.91 17.41
N LYS A 6 2.81 -15.67 17.38
CA LYS A 6 1.81 -15.59 16.31
C LYS A 6 1.27 -14.17 16.11
N HIS A 7 0.96 -13.47 17.21
CA HIS A 7 0.49 -12.08 17.12
C HIS A 7 1.49 -11.16 16.40
N PHE A 8 2.78 -11.26 16.70
CA PHE A 8 3.79 -10.42 16.05
C PHE A 8 4.13 -10.88 14.63
N GLU A 9 4.08 -12.18 14.34
CA GLU A 9 4.20 -12.70 12.97
C GLU A 9 3.08 -12.17 12.07
N ASP A 10 1.83 -12.27 12.53
CA ASP A 10 0.67 -11.74 11.80
C ASP A 10 0.82 -10.23 11.60
N LYS A 11 1.28 -9.49 12.62
CA LYS A 11 1.50 -8.04 12.50
C LYS A 11 2.49 -7.69 11.38
N ILE A 12 3.65 -8.35 11.35
CA ILE A 12 4.70 -8.09 10.34
C ILE A 12 4.26 -8.55 8.93
N HIS A 13 3.34 -9.51 8.82
CA HIS A 13 2.82 -9.94 7.53
C HIS A 13 1.84 -8.96 6.86
N TYR A 14 1.18 -8.09 7.64
CA TYR A 14 0.15 -7.18 7.11
C TYR A 14 0.51 -5.70 7.24
N GLU A 15 1.57 -5.36 7.97
CA GLU A 15 2.04 -4.00 8.17
C GLU A 15 3.44 -3.82 7.59
N LEU A 16 3.72 -2.59 7.17
CA LEU A 16 4.97 -2.20 6.55
C LEU A 16 5.30 -0.78 7.01
N ASP A 17 6.57 -0.51 7.32
CA ASP A 17 7.01 0.81 7.80
C ASP A 17 7.54 1.71 6.68
N SER A 18 7.92 2.96 7.03
CA SER A 18 8.43 3.93 6.05
C SER A 18 9.77 3.53 5.41
N TRP A 19 10.57 2.72 6.08
CA TRP A 19 11.86 2.25 5.57
C TRP A 19 11.66 1.11 4.59
N ASP A 20 10.86 0.11 4.96
CA ASP A 20 10.43 -0.97 4.08
C ASP A 20 9.76 -0.42 2.80
N HIS A 21 9.02 0.69 2.92
CA HIS A 21 8.39 1.38 1.80
C HIS A 21 9.42 1.94 0.80
N ASP A 22 10.47 2.59 1.29
CA ASP A 22 11.54 3.14 0.48
C ASP A 22 12.38 2.03 -0.18
N GLU A 23 12.61 0.91 0.53
CA GLU A 23 13.29 -0.26 -0.03
C GLU A 23 12.45 -0.95 -1.11
N ALA A 24 11.14 -1.09 -0.90
CA ALA A 24 10.23 -1.66 -1.90
C ALA A 24 10.16 -0.84 -3.20
N LEU A 25 10.33 0.48 -3.13
CA LEU A 25 10.42 1.34 -4.31
C LEU A 25 11.73 1.18 -5.10
N LYS A 26 12.78 0.67 -4.46
CA LYS A 26 14.10 0.44 -5.08
C LYS A 26 14.30 -1.00 -5.55
N SER A 27 13.50 -1.94 -5.04
CA SER A 27 13.59 -3.35 -5.38
C SER A 27 12.94 -3.63 -6.75
N ASP A 28 13.29 -4.78 -7.35
CA ASP A 28 12.64 -5.29 -8.56
C ASP A 28 11.42 -6.17 -8.20
N GLU A 29 10.89 -6.01 -6.98
CA GLU A 29 9.73 -6.77 -6.54
C GLU A 29 8.45 -6.24 -7.21
N LYS A 30 7.46 -7.12 -7.36
CA LYS A 30 6.14 -6.75 -7.88
C LYS A 30 5.32 -6.06 -6.81
N VAL A 31 5.78 -4.88 -6.38
CA VAL A 31 5.14 -4.06 -5.37
C VAL A 31 4.70 -2.74 -6.00
N THR A 32 3.56 -2.24 -5.57
CA THR A 32 3.07 -0.95 -6.02
C THR A 32 2.49 -0.18 -4.84
N VAL A 33 3.01 1.02 -4.64
CA VAL A 33 2.50 1.95 -3.64
C VAL A 33 1.23 2.61 -4.17
N THR A 34 0.22 2.72 -3.31
CA THR A 34 -1.04 3.37 -3.63
C THR A 34 -1.35 4.44 -2.59
N ASP A 35 -1.75 5.61 -3.06
CA ASP A 35 -2.28 6.68 -2.22
C ASP A 35 -3.81 6.58 -2.23
N THR A 36 -4.36 6.22 -1.07
CA THR A 36 -5.78 5.95 -0.89
C THR A 36 -6.59 7.17 -0.45
N ARG A 37 -5.93 8.33 -0.35
CA ARG A 37 -6.56 9.60 0.04
C ARG A 37 -7.35 10.18 -1.13
N SER A 38 -7.98 11.33 -0.88
CA SER A 38 -8.67 12.06 -1.94
C SER A 38 -7.70 12.48 -3.06
N ALA A 39 -8.19 12.50 -4.30
CA ALA A 39 -7.40 12.97 -5.45
C ALA A 39 -6.86 14.41 -5.22
N ALA A 40 -7.61 15.26 -4.51
CA ALA A 40 -7.16 16.60 -4.16
C ALA A 40 -5.96 16.60 -3.19
N ALA A 41 -5.87 15.64 -2.27
CA ALA A 41 -4.72 15.47 -1.38
C ALA A 41 -3.51 14.95 -2.16
N TYR A 42 -3.71 13.96 -3.03
CA TYR A 42 -2.66 13.44 -3.91
C TYR A 42 -2.01 14.55 -4.75
N VAL A 43 -2.81 15.42 -5.37
CA VAL A 43 -2.30 16.56 -6.18
C VAL A 43 -1.50 17.56 -5.35
N LYS A 44 -1.80 17.74 -4.05
CA LYS A 44 -1.03 18.63 -3.17
C LYS A 44 0.35 18.06 -2.84
N GLY A 45 0.50 16.74 -2.85
CA GLY A 45 1.74 16.05 -2.56
C GLY A 45 1.51 14.57 -2.31
N TYR A 46 2.35 13.74 -2.91
CA TYR A 46 2.28 12.29 -2.84
C TYR A 46 3.69 11.70 -2.84
N ILE A 47 3.81 10.43 -2.47
CA ILE A 47 5.08 9.72 -2.48
C ILE A 47 5.46 9.40 -3.93
N PRO A 48 6.66 9.75 -4.42
CA PRO A 48 7.05 9.47 -5.80
C PRO A 48 6.88 7.99 -6.16
N GLY A 49 6.25 7.73 -7.32
CA GLY A 49 5.94 6.38 -7.78
C GLY A 49 4.62 5.79 -7.26
N ALA A 50 3.96 6.44 -6.30
CA ALA A 50 2.64 5.99 -5.83
C ALA A 50 1.56 6.18 -6.91
N LEU A 51 0.63 5.23 -7.01
CA LEU A 51 -0.58 5.35 -7.80
C LEU A 51 -1.71 5.97 -6.98
N THR A 52 -2.49 6.88 -7.55
CA THR A 52 -3.70 7.35 -6.89
C THR A 52 -4.81 6.30 -6.99
N LEU A 53 -5.34 5.88 -5.84
CA LEU A 53 -6.46 4.95 -5.76
C LEU A 53 -7.38 5.34 -4.59
N PRO A 54 -8.15 6.44 -4.70
CA PRO A 54 -8.94 6.96 -3.59
C PRO A 54 -9.88 5.89 -3.02
N HIS A 55 -9.83 5.67 -1.71
CA HIS A 55 -10.60 4.61 -1.05
C HIS A 55 -12.11 4.67 -1.36
N ARG A 56 -12.66 5.87 -1.50
CA ARG A 56 -14.09 6.09 -1.82
C ARG A 56 -14.49 5.62 -3.22
N ASP A 57 -13.53 5.50 -4.13
CA ASP A 57 -13.76 5.13 -5.53
C ASP A 57 -13.46 3.65 -5.78
N MET A 58 -12.87 2.94 -4.80
CA MET A 58 -12.53 1.52 -4.91
C MET A 58 -13.78 0.64 -4.99
N ASN A 59 -13.87 -0.14 -6.06
CA ASN A 59 -14.89 -1.16 -6.27
C ASN A 59 -14.40 -2.17 -7.30
N ASN A 60 -15.20 -3.23 -7.56
CA ASN A 60 -14.81 -4.28 -8.49
C ASN A 60 -14.54 -3.79 -9.92
N LYS A 61 -15.15 -2.69 -10.36
CA LYS A 61 -14.92 -2.12 -11.70
C LYS A 61 -13.67 -1.28 -11.74
N THR A 62 -13.48 -0.39 -10.77
CA THR A 62 -12.29 0.49 -10.71
C THR A 62 -11.01 -0.29 -10.43
N ASN A 63 -11.11 -1.41 -9.71
CA ASN A 63 -9.97 -2.28 -9.41
C ASN A 63 -9.81 -3.43 -10.42
N ALA A 64 -10.60 -3.48 -11.50
CA ALA A 64 -10.59 -4.59 -12.46
C ALA A 64 -9.25 -4.71 -13.20
N GLU A 65 -8.60 -3.58 -13.44
CA GLU A 65 -7.34 -3.49 -14.19
C GLU A 65 -6.09 -3.64 -13.32
N LEU A 66 -6.26 -3.74 -11.99
CA LEU A 66 -5.15 -3.97 -11.08
C LEU A 66 -4.55 -5.36 -11.33
N ASN A 67 -3.24 -5.41 -11.55
CA ASN A 67 -2.48 -6.64 -11.66
C ASN A 67 -2.60 -7.46 -10.38
N ARG A 68 -3.03 -8.72 -10.49
CA ARG A 68 -3.24 -9.65 -9.36
C ARG A 68 -1.96 -10.31 -8.86
N ASP A 69 -0.87 -10.22 -9.64
CA ASP A 69 0.45 -10.71 -9.25
C ASP A 69 1.28 -9.64 -8.53
N THR A 70 0.67 -8.48 -8.23
CA THR A 70 1.32 -7.34 -7.57
C THR A 70 0.79 -7.17 -6.14
N VAL A 71 1.70 -6.92 -5.20
CA VAL A 71 1.36 -6.51 -3.83
C VAL A 71 1.13 -5.00 -3.81
N TYR A 72 -0.05 -4.57 -3.36
CA TYR A 72 -0.37 -3.15 -3.23
C TYR A 72 -0.17 -2.69 -1.79
N ILE A 73 0.71 -1.71 -1.60
CA ILE A 73 0.95 -1.05 -0.32
C ILE A 73 0.10 0.21 -0.28
N THR A 74 -0.85 0.29 0.67
CA THR A 74 -1.77 1.42 0.77
C THR A 74 -1.28 2.44 1.79
N ASN A 75 -1.12 3.68 1.33
CA ASN A 75 -0.85 4.84 2.17
C ASN A 75 -2.13 5.70 2.31
N CYS A 76 -2.38 6.23 3.50
CA CYS A 76 -3.49 7.13 3.80
C CYS A 76 -2.97 8.31 4.65
N ASP A 77 -3.82 9.30 4.92
CA ASP A 77 -3.59 10.20 6.05
C ASP A 77 -3.86 9.42 7.36
N GLU A 78 -3.32 9.91 8.47
CA GLU A 78 -3.53 9.33 9.82
C GLU A 78 -5.00 9.12 10.18
#